data_AF-A0A8J6SXP9-F1
#
_entry.id   AF-A0A8J6SXP9-F1
#
_cell.length_a   1.000
_cell.length_b   1.000
_cell.length_c   1.000
_cell.angle_alpha   90.00
_cell.angle_beta   90.00
_cell.angle_gamma   90.00
#
_symmetry.space_group_name_H-M   'P 1'
#
loop_
_entity.id
_entity.type
_entity.pdbx_description
1 polymer ?
#
loop_
_entity_poly.entity_id
_entity_poly.type
_entity_poly.pdbx_seq_one_letter_code
_entity_poly.pdbx_strand_id
1 'polypeptide(L)'
;MSEAENKFFTDQSPLSHGEEGQRSSEIFVPSPISSFDEDDTRATEQHLSFSCPVDHSGAAVHVQGWAGIHSEFPPVILVHDLGENSDFYAPAARILADRGFQAYCY
;
A
#
# COMPACT_ATOMS: atom_id res chain seq x y z
N MET A 1 6.66 24.27 -51.66
CA MET A 1 6.06 23.53 -50.53
C MET A 1 7.13 23.39 -49.48
N SER A 2 7.08 23.88 -48.25
CA SER A 2 6.20 24.82 -47.52
C SER A 2 7.00 25.27 -46.30
N GLU A 3 6.93 26.55 -45.95
CA GLU A 3 7.51 27.16 -44.75
C GLU A 3 6.72 26.78 -43.49
N ALA A 4 7.37 26.75 -42.33
CA ALA A 4 7.08 27.65 -41.19
C ALA A 4 7.42 27.02 -39.82
N GLU A 5 8.38 27.63 -39.13
CA GLU A 5 8.52 27.63 -37.67
C GLU A 5 7.95 28.97 -37.13
N ASN A 6 7.16 28.98 -36.05
CA ASN A 6 7.34 29.94 -34.94
C ASN A 6 6.35 29.76 -33.75
N LYS A 7 6.95 29.55 -32.56
CA LYS A 7 6.79 30.19 -31.23
C LYS A 7 5.44 30.72 -30.69
N PHE A 8 5.07 30.16 -29.52
CA PHE A 8 4.77 30.74 -28.19
C PHE A 8 3.74 31.89 -27.97
N PHE A 9 2.72 31.55 -27.14
CA PHE A 9 1.97 32.30 -26.10
C PHE A 9 1.49 33.75 -26.32
N THR A 10 0.21 34.03 -26.04
CA THR A 10 -0.25 34.95 -24.95
C THR A 10 -1.78 34.86 -24.77
N ASP A 11 -2.16 34.94 -23.50
CA ASP A 11 -3.46 35.05 -22.81
C ASP A 11 -4.42 36.14 -23.31
N GLN A 12 -5.75 35.92 -23.22
CA GLN A 12 -6.82 36.87 -22.80
C GLN A 12 -8.24 36.38 -23.18
N SER A 13 -9.11 36.18 -22.17
CA SER A 13 -10.59 36.25 -22.29
C SER A 13 -11.06 37.72 -22.06
N PRO A 14 -12.35 38.16 -22.11
CA PRO A 14 -13.64 37.46 -22.29
C PRO A 14 -14.74 38.19 -23.15
N LEU A 15 -15.94 37.55 -23.24
CA LEU A 15 -17.31 38.13 -23.36
C LEU A 15 -17.81 38.78 -24.67
N SER A 16 -18.84 38.16 -25.28
CA SER A 16 -20.02 38.85 -25.81
C SER A 16 -21.25 37.92 -25.96
N HIS A 17 -22.43 38.53 -25.80
CA HIS A 17 -23.76 38.00 -25.44
C HIS A 17 -24.62 37.37 -26.56
N GLY A 18 -25.61 36.57 -26.13
CA GLY A 18 -26.89 36.24 -26.82
C GLY A 18 -26.91 34.80 -27.36
N GLU A 19 -27.92 33.94 -27.17
CA GLU A 19 -29.34 34.06 -26.86
C GLU A 19 -29.85 32.75 -26.21
N GLU A 20 -31.08 32.82 -25.71
CA GLU A 20 -31.78 31.92 -24.81
C GLU A 20 -32.13 30.55 -25.43
N GLY A 21 -32.01 29.48 -24.63
CA GLY A 21 -32.46 28.15 -25.00
C GLY A 21 -32.57 27.25 -23.78
N GLN A 22 -33.80 27.07 -23.28
CA GLN A 22 -34.19 26.22 -22.17
C GLN A 22 -33.44 24.87 -22.11
N ARG A 23 -32.72 24.62 -21.02
CA ARG A 23 -32.45 23.25 -20.55
C ARG A 23 -32.54 23.20 -19.03
N SER A 24 -33.35 22.24 -18.59
CA SER A 24 -33.73 21.96 -17.20
C SER A 24 -32.60 22.11 -16.19
N SER A 25 -32.96 22.64 -15.03
CA SER A 25 -32.20 22.55 -13.79
C SER A 25 -32.01 21.09 -13.37
N GLU A 26 -31.04 20.41 -13.97
CA GLU A 26 -30.51 19.16 -13.43
C GLU A 26 -29.47 19.51 -12.37
N ILE A 27 -29.82 19.19 -11.12
CA ILE A 27 -28.97 19.33 -9.95
C ILE A 27 -27.71 18.47 -10.20
N PHE A 28 -26.55 19.12 -10.34
CA PHE A 28 -25.27 18.42 -10.36
C PHE A 28 -25.03 17.83 -8.97
N VAL A 29 -25.37 16.55 -8.79
CA VAL A 29 -24.97 15.79 -7.61
C VAL A 29 -23.56 15.27 -7.88
N PRO A 30 -22.51 15.79 -7.23
CA PRO A 30 -21.21 15.16 -7.30
C PRO A 30 -21.35 13.75 -6.74
N SER A 31 -21.14 12.74 -7.60
CA SER A 31 -20.99 11.37 -7.14
C SER A 31 -19.86 11.35 -6.12
N PRO A 32 -20.06 10.81 -4.91
CA PRO A 32 -18.96 10.67 -3.97
C PRO A 32 -17.91 9.80 -4.67
N ILE A 33 -16.69 10.31 -4.71
CA ILE A 33 -15.51 9.54 -5.11
C ILE A 33 -15.58 8.25 -4.30
N SER A 34 -15.84 7.13 -5.00
CA SER A 34 -15.79 5.80 -4.41
C SER A 34 -14.46 5.75 -3.68
N SER A 35 -14.53 5.65 -2.35
CA SER A 35 -13.39 5.38 -1.50
C SER A 35 -12.67 4.21 -2.14
N PHE A 36 -11.46 4.47 -2.64
CA PHE A 36 -10.55 3.41 -3.04
C PHE A 36 -10.49 2.45 -1.86
N ASP A 37 -10.85 1.20 -2.11
CA ASP A 37 -10.79 0.09 -1.17
C ASP A 37 -9.35 0.00 -0.62
N GLU A 38 -9.11 0.65 0.52
CA GLU A 38 -7.94 0.43 1.37
C GLU A 38 -8.11 -0.85 2.23
N ASP A 39 -9.13 -1.65 1.97
CA ASP A 39 -9.47 -2.87 2.73
C ASP A 39 -8.96 -4.17 2.07
N ASP A 40 -8.58 -4.16 0.78
CA ASP A 40 -8.28 -5.40 0.04
C ASP A 40 -6.85 -5.94 0.20
N THR A 41 -5.98 -5.27 0.95
CA THR A 41 -4.61 -5.75 1.22
C THR A 41 -4.47 -6.55 2.51
N ARG A 42 -5.37 -6.35 3.49
CA ARG A 42 -5.31 -7.06 4.78
C ARG A 42 -5.83 -8.50 4.73
N ALA A 43 -6.56 -8.87 3.68
CA ALA A 43 -7.19 -10.18 3.54
C ALA A 43 -6.20 -11.33 3.25
N THR A 44 -4.92 -11.05 2.96
CA THR A 44 -3.94 -12.05 2.52
C THR A 44 -2.85 -12.39 3.53
N GLU A 45 -2.77 -11.69 4.65
CA GLU A 45 -1.68 -11.86 5.62
C GLU A 45 -2.11 -12.76 6.79
N GLN A 46 -1.30 -13.75 7.10
CA GLN A 46 -1.49 -14.64 8.25
C GLN A 46 -0.49 -14.29 9.35
N HIS A 47 -1.01 -14.14 10.57
CA HIS A 47 -0.17 -14.06 11.76
C HIS A 47 0.13 -15.47 12.27
N LEU A 48 1.40 -15.84 12.22
CA LEU A 48 1.93 -17.14 12.61
C LEU A 48 2.62 -17.03 13.97
N SER A 49 2.42 -18.02 14.82
CA SER A 49 3.14 -18.17 16.10
C SER A 49 3.41 -19.65 16.32
N PHE A 50 4.68 -20.00 16.46
CA PHE A 50 5.10 -21.39 16.64
C PHE A 50 6.40 -21.47 17.43
N SER A 51 6.67 -22.66 17.98
CA SER A 51 7.93 -22.98 18.67
C SER A 51 8.74 -23.94 17.81
N CYS A 52 9.98 -23.57 17.52
CA CYS A 52 10.91 -24.38 16.74
C CYS A 52 11.96 -25.01 17.67
N PRO A 53 12.03 -26.36 17.78
CA PRO A 53 13.07 -27.02 18.55
C PRO A 53 14.43 -26.81 17.88
N VAL A 54 15.44 -26.39 18.66
CA VAL A 54 16.78 -26.06 18.15
C VAL A 54 17.86 -27.06 18.56
N ASP A 55 17.56 -27.95 19.50
CA ASP A 55 18.48 -29.00 19.90
C ASP A 55 17.77 -30.30 20.32
N HIS A 56 18.57 -31.32 20.62
CA HIS A 56 18.11 -32.61 21.13
C HIS A 56 17.89 -32.62 22.65
N SER A 57 18.19 -31.52 23.35
CA SER A 57 18.00 -31.36 24.79
C SER A 57 16.60 -30.83 25.14
N GLY A 58 15.87 -30.35 24.13
CA GLY A 58 14.52 -29.81 24.25
C GLY A 58 14.47 -28.28 24.26
N ALA A 59 15.57 -27.60 23.96
CA ALA A 59 15.55 -26.16 23.75
C ALA A 59 14.71 -25.82 22.51
N ALA A 60 13.89 -24.79 22.62
CA ALA A 60 13.06 -24.29 21.54
C ALA A 60 13.10 -22.76 21.50
N VAL A 61 12.98 -22.21 20.29
CA VAL A 61 12.86 -20.78 20.04
C VAL A 61 11.42 -20.49 19.62
N HIS A 62 10.84 -19.47 20.22
CA HIS A 62 9.53 -18.98 19.84
C HIS A 62 9.67 -18.03 18.66
N VAL A 63 8.90 -18.26 17.59
CA VAL A 63 8.93 -17.46 16.37
C VAL A 63 7.54 -16.89 16.12
N GLN A 64 7.47 -15.59 15.87
CA GLN A 64 6.28 -14.91 15.37
C GLN A 64 6.51 -14.54 13.90
N GLY A 65 5.47 -14.66 13.07
CA GLY A 65 5.59 -14.41 11.63
C GLY A 65 4.37 -13.73 11.04
N TRP A 66 4.64 -12.99 9.97
CA TRP A 66 3.68 -12.30 9.12
C TRP A 66 3.93 -12.76 7.70
N ALA A 67 3.06 -13.62 7.19
CA ALA A 67 3.28 -14.29 5.91
C ALA A 67 1.97 -14.38 5.11
N GLY A 68 2.07 -14.03 3.82
CA GLY A 68 1.03 -14.34 2.84
C GLY A 68 1.15 -15.76 2.27
N ILE A 69 0.15 -16.17 1.50
CA ILE A 69 0.09 -17.51 0.86
C ILE A 69 1.24 -17.72 -0.14
N HIS A 70 1.67 -16.66 -0.82
CA HIS A 70 2.77 -16.68 -1.77
C HIS A 70 3.58 -15.37 -1.65
N SER A 71 4.89 -15.47 -1.76
CA SER A 71 5.78 -14.31 -1.86
C SER A 71 6.79 -14.56 -2.96
N GLU A 72 6.99 -13.55 -3.81
CA GLU A 72 8.05 -13.52 -4.82
C GLU A 72 9.41 -13.12 -4.22
N PHE A 73 9.39 -12.63 -2.98
CA PHE A 73 10.57 -12.16 -2.26
C PHE A 73 11.10 -13.23 -1.30
N PRO A 74 12.42 -13.25 -1.05
CA PRO A 74 12.98 -14.14 -0.04
C PRO A 74 12.43 -13.78 1.35
N PRO A 75 12.27 -14.76 2.25
CA PRO A 75 11.82 -14.49 3.61
C PRO A 75 12.87 -13.68 4.39
N VAL A 76 12.41 -12.84 5.29
CA VAL A 76 13.23 -12.00 6.16
C VAL A 76 13.07 -12.45 7.60
N ILE A 77 14.19 -12.58 8.30
CA ILE A 77 14.22 -12.92 9.72
C ILE A 77 14.84 -11.76 10.49
N LEU A 78 14.08 -11.23 11.44
CA LEU A 78 14.49 -10.20 12.39
C LEU A 78 14.92 -10.88 13.68
N VAL A 79 16.17 -10.62 14.08
CA VAL A 79 16.79 -11.16 15.29
C VAL A 79 16.93 -10.03 16.28
N HIS A 80 16.33 -10.17 17.45
CA HIS A 80 16.45 -9.15 18.50
C HIS A 80 17.78 -9.27 19.26
N ASP A 81 18.21 -8.20 19.92
CA ASP A 81 19.41 -8.23 20.77
C ASP A 81 19.10 -8.75 22.18
N LEU A 82 20.14 -8.92 23.01
CA LEU A 82 20.03 -9.36 24.39
C LEU A 82 19.22 -8.35 25.23
N GLY A 83 18.16 -8.84 25.87
CA GLY A 83 17.28 -8.03 26.72
C GLY A 83 16.06 -7.46 25.98
N GLU A 84 15.96 -7.69 24.68
CA GLU A 84 14.77 -7.40 23.87
C GLU A 84 13.92 -8.66 23.64
N ASN A 85 12.81 -8.51 22.93
CA ASN A 85 11.95 -9.61 22.53
C ASN A 85 11.40 -9.40 21.11
N SER A 86 10.80 -10.46 20.56
CA SER A 86 10.23 -10.46 19.20
C SER A 86 9.13 -9.40 19.00
N ASP A 87 8.37 -9.06 20.04
CA ASP A 87 7.27 -8.10 19.96
C ASP A 87 7.76 -6.68 19.63
N PHE A 88 8.97 -6.31 20.06
CA PHE A 88 9.57 -5.01 19.75
C PHE A 88 9.74 -4.79 18.24
N TYR A 89 9.99 -5.88 17.50
CA TYR A 89 10.23 -5.85 16.06
C TYR A 89 8.97 -6.10 15.23
N ALA A 90 7.83 -6.42 15.85
CA ALA A 90 6.56 -6.65 15.16
C ALA A 90 6.15 -5.51 14.21
N PRO A 91 6.33 -4.20 14.55
CA PRO A 91 6.02 -3.12 13.62
C PRO A 91 6.87 -3.15 12.34
N ALA A 92 8.16 -3.48 12.46
CA ALA A 92 9.06 -3.58 11.31
C ALA A 92 8.72 -4.80 10.43
N ALA A 93 8.38 -5.93 11.06
CA ALA A 93 7.94 -7.13 10.36
C ALA A 93 6.67 -6.89 9.54
N ARG A 94 5.68 -6.16 10.11
CA ARG A 94 4.46 -5.77 9.40
C ARG A 94 4.74 -4.89 8.19
N ILE A 95 5.63 -3.90 8.34
CA ILE A 95 6.02 -3.04 7.19
C ILE A 95 6.66 -3.88 6.07
N LEU A 96 7.45 -4.90 6.40
CA LEU A 96 8.01 -5.82 5.40
C LEU A 96 6.91 -6.68 4.75
N ALA A 97 5.97 -7.17 5.56
CA ALA A 97 4.84 -7.95 5.06
C ALA A 97 3.92 -7.15 4.13
N ASP A 98 3.63 -5.90 4.47
CA ASP A 98 2.91 -4.94 3.61
C ASP A 98 3.61 -4.69 2.27
N ARG A 99 4.94 -4.93 2.21
CA ARG A 99 5.76 -4.85 0.99
C ARG A 99 5.86 -6.17 0.24
N GLY A 100 5.17 -7.21 0.70
CA GLY A 100 5.10 -8.53 0.09
C GLY A 100 6.14 -9.53 0.59
N PHE A 101 6.96 -9.18 1.58
CA PHE A 101 7.91 -10.13 2.18
C PHE A 101 7.22 -11.05 3.17
N GLN A 102 7.75 -12.25 3.37
CA GLN A 102 7.41 -13.06 4.54
C GLN A 102 8.39 -12.67 5.66
N ALA A 103 7.88 -12.11 6.76
CA ALA A 103 8.72 -11.57 7.83
C ALA A 103 8.52 -12.35 9.13
N TYR A 104 9.62 -12.71 9.80
CA TYR A 104 9.61 -13.47 11.05
C TYR A 104 10.47 -12.78 12.11
N CYS A 105 10.04 -12.84 13.37
CA CYS A 105 10.77 -12.33 14.53
C CYS A 105 11.11 -13.49 15.47
N TYR A 106 12.36 -13.54 15.93
CA TYR A 106 12.81 -14.46 16.99
C TYR A 106 13.85 -13.84 17.91
#